data_AF-A0A7C9NTT8-F1
#
_entry.id   AF-A0A7C9NTT8-F1
#
_cell.length_a   1.000
_cell.length_b   1.000
_cell.length_c   1.000
_cell.angle_alpha   90.00
_cell.angle_beta   90.00
_cell.angle_gamma   90.00
#
_symmetry.space_group_name_H-M   'P 1'
#
loop_
_entity.id
_entity.type
_entity.pdbx_description
1 polymer ?
#
loop_
_entity_poly.entity_id
_entity_poly.type
_entity_poly.pdbx_seq_one_letter_code
_entity_poly.pdbx_strand_id
1 'polypeptide(L)'
;MKELRQTAQGQFSLRGKHLILYGHDLDRSFARYESSQNFNLVDVAALLLAGPAVLAVTKGYNFASNFQASAGRSEIRTLVSDWKVERGVAQTQDVAMATNLNRVALKGGLDFVNARFDDVTVALVDTRGCLRVKQTLRGSFKKPLVEKPGAIKSLSGPVVKLFKQVENLFPGGA
;
A
#
# COMPACT_ATOMS: atom_id res chain seq x y z
N MET A 1 -29.62 -6.97 2.20
CA MET A 1 -28.21 -6.55 2.44
C MET A 1 -27.66 -5.60 1.38
N LYS A 2 -27.88 -5.82 0.08
CA LYS A 2 -27.36 -4.93 -0.98
C LYS A 2 -27.87 -3.49 -0.86
N GLU A 3 -29.16 -3.30 -0.62
CA GLU A 3 -29.79 -1.98 -0.45
C GLU A 3 -29.21 -1.20 0.75
N LEU A 4 -29.02 -1.85 1.90
CA LEU A 4 -28.38 -1.24 3.08
C LEU A 4 -26.94 -0.78 2.81
N ARG A 5 -26.20 -1.48 1.93
CA ARG A 5 -24.85 -1.06 1.53
C ARG A 5 -24.90 0.13 0.59
N GLN A 6 -25.84 0.15 -0.35
CA GLN A 6 -25.99 1.23 -1.32
C GLN A 6 -26.41 2.56 -0.69
N THR A 7 -27.05 2.53 0.48
CA THR A 7 -27.38 3.74 1.24
C THR A 7 -26.32 4.13 2.27
N ALA A 8 -25.27 3.30 2.46
CA ALA A 8 -24.22 3.57 3.43
C ALA A 8 -23.44 4.84 3.04
N GLN A 9 -23.32 5.75 4.01
CA GLN A 9 -22.63 7.02 3.89
C GLN A 9 -21.94 7.35 5.22
N GLY A 10 -20.82 8.04 5.15
CA GLY A 10 -20.12 8.49 6.36
C GLY A 10 -18.62 8.65 6.15
N GLN A 11 -17.89 8.70 7.25
CA GLN A 11 -16.44 8.76 7.24
C GLN A 11 -15.92 7.74 8.25
N PHE A 12 -14.76 7.14 7.95
CA PHE A 12 -14.02 6.38 8.94
C PHE A 12 -12.60 6.90 9.03
N SER A 13 -12.09 6.92 10.26
CA SER A 13 -10.74 7.36 10.56
C SER A 13 -10.14 6.41 11.59
N LEU A 14 -8.97 5.90 11.28
CA LEU A 14 -8.10 5.21 12.22
C LEU A 14 -6.75 5.90 12.20
N ARG A 15 -6.32 6.40 13.35
CA ARG A 15 -5.04 7.07 13.51
C ARG A 15 -4.32 6.53 14.73
N GLY A 16 -3.00 6.42 14.66
CA GLY A 16 -2.19 5.94 15.76
C GLY A 16 -0.73 6.33 15.61
N LYS A 17 -0.02 6.37 16.75
CA LYS A 17 1.42 6.61 16.81
C LYS A 17 2.06 5.58 17.72
N HIS A 18 3.31 5.22 17.43
CA HIS A 18 4.11 4.28 18.22
C HIS A 18 3.39 2.95 18.50
N LEU A 19 2.68 2.42 17.50
CA LEU A 19 1.97 1.14 17.63
C LEU A 19 2.98 0.00 17.49
N ILE A 20 2.90 -0.98 18.37
CA ILE A 20 3.76 -2.17 18.31
C ILE A 20 2.99 -3.32 17.65
N LEU A 21 3.47 -3.73 16.49
CA LEU A 21 2.99 -4.93 15.81
C LEU A 21 3.85 -6.11 16.22
N TYR A 22 3.23 -7.06 16.93
CA TYR A 22 3.85 -8.34 17.29
C TYR A 22 3.59 -9.40 16.22
N GLY A 23 4.49 -10.38 16.12
CA GLY A 23 4.41 -11.47 15.15
C GLY A 23 5.00 -11.14 13.79
N HIS A 24 5.25 -9.86 13.47
CA HIS A 24 5.65 -9.43 12.14
C HIS A 24 6.72 -8.34 12.12
N ASP A 25 7.78 -8.55 11.33
CA ASP A 25 8.81 -7.59 10.97
C ASP A 25 8.54 -7.05 9.55
N LEU A 26 7.89 -5.87 9.49
CA LEU A 26 7.48 -5.19 8.28
C LEU A 26 8.69 -4.69 7.50
N ASP A 27 9.67 -4.08 8.18
CA ASP A 27 10.87 -3.55 7.55
C ASP A 27 11.69 -4.66 6.86
N ARG A 28 11.83 -5.82 7.50
CA ARG A 28 12.43 -7.01 6.88
C ARG A 28 11.59 -7.55 5.72
N SER A 29 10.27 -7.51 5.84
CA SER A 29 9.37 -7.98 4.79
C SER A 29 9.44 -7.08 3.54
N PHE A 30 9.56 -5.75 3.73
CA PHE A 30 9.81 -4.79 2.64
C PHE A 30 11.18 -4.96 2.00
N ALA A 31 12.24 -5.20 2.79
CA ALA A 31 13.58 -5.46 2.25
C ALA A 31 13.61 -6.72 1.36
N ARG A 32 12.89 -7.78 1.75
CA ARG A 32 12.75 -9.01 0.94
C ARG A 32 11.91 -8.81 -0.30
N TYR A 33 10.99 -7.86 -0.29
CA TYR A 33 10.23 -7.51 -1.49
C TYR A 33 11.17 -7.02 -2.59
N GLU A 34 12.10 -6.11 -2.26
CA GLU A 34 13.08 -5.58 -3.22
C GLU A 34 13.95 -6.68 -3.85
N SER A 35 14.26 -7.75 -3.10
CA SER A 35 15.13 -8.83 -3.56
C SER A 35 14.43 -9.98 -4.27
N SER A 36 13.16 -10.27 -3.95
CA SER A 36 12.49 -11.50 -4.40
C SER A 36 11.29 -11.28 -5.32
N GLN A 37 10.66 -10.10 -5.35
CA GLN A 37 9.42 -9.81 -6.09
C GLN A 37 8.26 -10.81 -5.85
N ASN A 38 8.37 -11.72 -4.88
CA ASN A 38 7.43 -12.80 -4.62
C ASN A 38 6.45 -12.49 -3.48
N PHE A 39 6.60 -11.33 -2.83
CA PHE A 39 5.73 -10.92 -1.74
C PHE A 39 4.56 -10.06 -2.25
N ASN A 40 3.37 -10.25 -1.70
CA ASN A 40 2.17 -9.56 -2.10
C ASN A 40 1.98 -8.30 -1.24
N LEU A 41 2.12 -7.09 -1.79
CA LEU A 41 1.97 -5.84 -1.04
C LEU A 41 0.54 -5.69 -0.46
N VAL A 42 -0.40 -6.49 -0.97
CA VAL A 42 -1.75 -6.73 -0.42
C VAL A 42 -1.73 -7.13 1.05
N ASP A 43 -0.77 -7.96 1.45
CA ASP A 43 -0.69 -8.50 2.81
C ASP A 43 -0.44 -7.37 3.82
N VAL A 44 0.44 -6.43 3.48
CA VAL A 44 0.70 -5.24 4.30
C VAL A 44 -0.42 -4.22 4.16
N ALA A 45 -1.00 -4.09 2.96
CA ALA A 45 -2.15 -3.25 2.75
C ALA A 45 -3.32 -3.66 3.64
N ALA A 46 -3.42 -4.94 4.05
CA ALA A 46 -4.42 -5.38 5.00
C ALA A 46 -4.37 -4.59 6.33
N LEU A 47 -3.20 -4.15 6.81
CA LEU A 47 -3.08 -3.32 8.02
C LEU A 47 -3.63 -1.89 7.80
N LEU A 48 -3.49 -1.35 6.58
CA LEU A 48 -4.01 -0.04 6.19
C LEU A 48 -5.51 -0.08 5.86
N LEU A 49 -5.96 -1.21 5.32
CA LEU A 49 -7.34 -1.52 4.96
C LEU A 49 -8.14 -1.97 6.19
N ALA A 50 -7.52 -2.56 7.22
CA ALA A 50 -8.14 -2.99 8.48
C ALA A 50 -8.47 -1.82 9.42
N GLY A 51 -9.06 -0.75 8.89
CA GLY A 51 -9.87 0.14 9.71
C GLY A 51 -11.02 -0.63 10.35
N PRO A 52 -11.57 -0.18 11.49
CA PRO A 52 -12.64 -0.87 12.23
C PRO A 52 -13.88 -1.19 11.38
N ALA A 53 -14.11 -0.49 10.28
CA ALA A 53 -15.23 -0.72 9.37
C ALA A 53 -15.03 -1.89 8.39
N VAL A 54 -13.80 -2.18 7.96
CA VAL A 54 -13.58 -3.17 6.87
C VAL A 54 -13.80 -4.59 7.39
N LEU A 55 -13.31 -4.92 8.59
CA LEU A 55 -13.54 -6.25 9.19
C LEU A 55 -15.03 -6.54 9.46
N ALA A 56 -15.83 -5.51 9.77
CA ALA A 56 -17.27 -5.65 9.99
C ALA A 56 -18.03 -5.98 8.70
N VAL A 57 -17.59 -5.46 7.55
CA VAL A 57 -18.23 -5.68 6.25
C VAL A 57 -17.66 -6.91 5.53
N THR A 58 -16.40 -7.28 5.79
CA THR A 58 -15.67 -8.36 5.11
C THR A 58 -15.68 -9.69 5.85
N LYS A 59 -16.70 -10.02 6.66
CA LYS A 59 -16.85 -11.36 7.31
C LYS A 59 -16.64 -12.58 6.39
N GLY A 60 -16.54 -12.41 5.07
CA GLY A 60 -16.23 -13.45 4.09
C GLY A 60 -14.88 -13.33 3.36
N TYR A 61 -13.96 -12.44 3.75
CA TYR A 61 -12.62 -12.40 3.16
C TYR A 61 -11.56 -12.76 4.21
N ASN A 62 -10.85 -13.85 3.94
CA ASN A 62 -9.78 -14.36 4.77
C ASN A 62 -8.49 -13.57 4.50
N PHE A 63 -8.47 -12.26 4.84
CA PHE A 63 -7.28 -11.39 4.67
C PHE A 63 -6.07 -11.96 5.44
N ALA A 64 -6.33 -12.75 6.48
CA ALA A 64 -5.32 -13.25 7.41
C ALA A 64 -4.72 -14.63 7.04
N SER A 65 -5.32 -15.41 6.13
CA SER A 65 -4.92 -16.83 6.00
C SER A 65 -3.57 -17.05 5.32
N ASN A 66 -3.05 -16.05 4.60
CA ASN A 66 -1.76 -16.14 3.90
C ASN A 66 -0.75 -15.08 4.37
N PHE A 67 -0.99 -14.44 5.52
CA PHE A 67 -0.09 -13.41 6.06
C PHE A 67 1.23 -14.03 6.54
N GLN A 68 2.11 -14.35 5.60
CA GLN A 68 3.47 -14.84 5.82
C GLN A 68 4.44 -13.67 5.99
N ALA A 69 4.05 -12.65 6.75
CA ALA A 69 5.00 -11.61 7.12
C ALA A 69 6.07 -12.22 8.07
N SER A 70 7.31 -11.79 7.89
CA SER A 70 8.46 -12.37 8.60
C SER A 70 8.22 -12.33 10.11
N ALA A 71 8.38 -13.46 10.82
CA ALA A 71 8.22 -13.49 12.27
C ALA A 71 9.10 -12.42 12.94
N GLY A 72 8.53 -11.62 13.85
CA GLY A 72 9.26 -10.56 14.53
C GLY A 72 8.38 -9.50 15.18
N ARG A 73 8.92 -8.29 15.28
CA ARG A 73 8.26 -7.12 15.86
C ARG A 73 8.52 -5.90 14.98
N SER A 74 7.51 -5.05 14.80
CA SER A 74 7.66 -3.76 14.13
C SER A 74 7.07 -2.65 14.97
N GLU A 75 7.70 -1.47 14.89
CA GLU A 75 7.07 -0.23 15.35
C GLU A 75 6.46 0.48 14.14
N ILE A 76 5.16 0.78 14.23
CA ILE A 76 4.46 1.69 13.34
C ILE A 76 4.48 3.06 14.01
N ARG A 77 5.40 3.92 13.58
CA ARG A 77 5.61 5.26 14.15
C ARG A 77 4.38 6.13 13.97
N THR A 78 3.76 6.06 12.79
CA THR A 78 2.53 6.77 12.46
C THR A 78 1.67 5.90 11.55
N LEU A 79 0.37 5.87 11.83
CA LEU A 79 -0.68 5.28 11.01
C LEU A 79 -1.78 6.33 10.81
N VAL A 80 -2.20 6.52 9.57
CA VAL A 80 -3.38 7.29 9.18
C VAL A 80 -4.17 6.43 8.19
N SER A 81 -5.46 6.28 8.43
CA SER A 81 -6.39 5.59 7.54
C SER A 81 -7.73 6.29 7.60
N ASP A 82 -7.86 7.33 6.77
CA ASP A 82 -9.01 8.19 6.64
C ASP A 82 -9.71 7.94 5.31
N TRP A 83 -11.02 7.79 5.37
CA TRP A 83 -11.82 7.39 4.22
C TRP A 83 -13.21 7.99 4.28
N LYS A 84 -13.77 8.22 3.09
CA LYS A 84 -15.13 8.71 2.90
C LYS A 84 -15.97 7.62 2.27
N VAL A 85 -17.13 7.33 2.85
CA VAL A 85 -18.08 6.37 2.30
C VAL A 85 -19.23 7.14 1.67
N GLU A 86 -19.49 6.86 0.39
CA GLU A 86 -20.64 7.38 -0.33
C GLU A 86 -21.27 6.26 -1.15
N ARG A 87 -22.58 6.07 -1.00
CA ARG A 87 -23.35 5.05 -1.73
C ARG A 87 -22.75 3.65 -1.63
N GLY A 88 -22.17 3.31 -0.48
CA GLY A 88 -21.52 2.03 -0.24
C GLY A 88 -20.13 1.85 -0.85
N VAL A 89 -19.53 2.91 -1.39
CA VAL A 89 -18.14 2.93 -1.86
C VAL A 89 -17.29 3.75 -0.90
N ALA A 90 -16.27 3.14 -0.30
CA ALA A 90 -15.30 3.85 0.52
C ALA A 90 -14.12 4.30 -0.33
N GLN A 91 -13.84 5.59 -0.36
CA GLN A 91 -12.70 6.19 -1.06
C GLN A 91 -11.68 6.69 -0.04
N THR A 92 -10.39 6.46 -0.31
CA THR A 92 -9.30 6.96 0.53
C THR A 92 -9.26 8.48 0.52
N GLN A 93 -9.14 9.10 1.69
CA GLN A 93 -8.85 10.52 1.86
C GLN A 93 -7.36 10.72 2.21
N ASP A 94 -6.87 9.98 3.20
CA ASP A 94 -5.46 9.92 3.57
C ASP A 94 -5.17 8.55 4.19
N VAL A 95 -4.39 7.72 3.52
CA VAL A 95 -4.06 6.37 4.01
C VAL A 95 -2.58 6.12 3.87
N ALA A 96 -1.88 6.12 4.99
CA ALA A 96 -0.45 5.90 5.04
C ALA A 96 0.00 5.33 6.39
N MET A 97 1.13 4.63 6.37
CA MET A 97 1.86 4.25 7.56
C MET A 97 3.36 4.46 7.41
N ALA A 98 4.04 4.69 8.52
CA ALA A 98 5.48 4.80 8.59
C ALA A 98 6.03 3.80 9.61
N THR A 99 6.98 2.97 9.19
CA THR A 99 7.85 2.18 10.06
C THR A 99 9.17 2.92 10.27
N ASN A 100 10.20 2.24 10.78
CA ASN A 100 11.51 2.85 10.98
C ASN A 100 12.20 3.13 9.64
N LEU A 101 12.14 2.18 8.71
CA LEU A 101 12.87 2.26 7.45
C LEU A 101 11.99 2.58 6.23
N ASN A 102 10.67 2.43 6.35
CA ASN A 102 9.77 2.49 5.19
C ASN A 102 8.53 3.35 5.45
N ARG A 103 7.94 3.84 4.37
CA ARG A 103 6.61 4.43 4.33
C ARG A 103 5.75 3.68 3.34
N VAL A 104 4.50 3.42 3.69
CA VAL A 104 3.52 2.80 2.80
C VAL A 104 2.35 3.75 2.66
N ALA A 105 1.90 3.99 1.43
CA ALA A 105 0.73 4.79 1.13
C ALA A 105 -0.26 3.99 0.30
N LEU A 106 -1.55 4.27 0.48
CA LEU A 106 -2.64 3.63 -0.24
C LEU A 106 -3.59 4.68 -0.80
N LYS A 107 -4.01 4.48 -2.05
CA LYS A 107 -5.03 5.30 -2.72
C LYS A 107 -6.01 4.41 -3.46
N GLY A 108 -7.30 4.75 -3.47
CA GLY A 108 -8.31 4.11 -4.29
C GLY A 108 -9.61 3.87 -3.53
N GLY A 109 -10.42 2.94 -4.02
CA GLY A 109 -11.75 2.68 -3.50
C GLY A 109 -12.02 1.22 -3.12
N LEU A 110 -12.89 1.03 -2.14
CA LEU A 110 -13.50 -0.24 -1.79
C LEU A 110 -15.00 -0.16 -2.08
N ASP A 111 -15.45 -0.92 -3.07
CA ASP A 111 -16.86 -1.01 -3.43
C ASP A 111 -17.50 -2.16 -2.66
N PHE A 112 -18.16 -1.83 -1.54
CA PHE A 112 -18.81 -2.82 -0.68
C PHE A 112 -20.12 -3.37 -1.30
N VAL A 113 -20.71 -2.63 -2.24
CA VAL A 113 -21.95 -3.02 -2.94
C VAL A 113 -21.67 -4.21 -3.86
N ASN A 114 -20.58 -4.11 -4.63
CA ASN A 114 -20.18 -5.13 -5.61
C ASN A 114 -19.05 -6.04 -5.09
N ALA A 115 -18.58 -5.81 -3.86
CA ALA A 115 -17.49 -6.54 -3.22
C ALA A 115 -16.23 -6.59 -4.10
N ARG A 116 -15.71 -5.42 -4.48
CA ARG A 116 -14.55 -5.28 -5.38
C ARG A 116 -13.62 -4.13 -5.01
N PHE A 117 -12.34 -4.30 -5.34
CA PHE A 117 -11.35 -3.24 -5.31
C PHE A 117 -11.56 -2.32 -6.51
N ASP A 118 -11.67 -1.03 -6.25
CA ASP A 118 -11.80 0.04 -7.23
C ASP A 118 -10.48 0.80 -7.31
N ASP A 119 -9.55 0.29 -8.12
CA ASP A 119 -8.22 0.86 -8.36
C ASP A 119 -7.40 1.15 -7.08
N VAL A 120 -7.37 0.18 -6.15
CA VAL A 120 -6.58 0.33 -4.92
C VAL A 120 -5.10 0.16 -5.24
N THR A 121 -4.37 1.26 -5.22
CA THR A 121 -2.93 1.33 -5.39
C THR A 121 -2.24 1.40 -4.04
N VAL A 122 -1.26 0.52 -3.84
CA VAL A 122 -0.39 0.48 -2.67
C VAL A 122 1.03 0.83 -3.12
N ALA A 123 1.67 1.74 -2.42
CA ALA A 123 3.00 2.25 -2.75
C ALA A 123 3.94 2.09 -1.55
N LEU A 124 5.10 1.49 -1.76
CA LEU A 124 6.22 1.53 -0.83
C LEU A 124 7.13 2.70 -1.21
N VAL A 125 7.42 3.54 -0.24
CA VAL A 125 8.19 4.77 -0.39
C VAL A 125 9.33 4.76 0.62
N ASP A 126 10.53 5.14 0.17
CA ASP A 126 11.68 5.25 1.07
C ASP A 126 11.57 6.49 2.00
N THR A 127 12.51 6.61 2.93
CA THR A 127 12.57 7.73 3.87
C THR A 127 12.79 9.09 3.20
N ARG A 128 13.26 9.13 1.94
CA ARG A 128 13.45 10.33 1.13
C ARG A 128 12.23 10.70 0.29
N GLY A 129 11.17 9.88 0.31
CA GLY A 129 9.95 10.13 -0.46
C GLY A 129 9.97 9.54 -1.87
N CYS A 130 10.97 8.73 -2.22
CA CYS A 130 11.04 8.10 -3.53
C CYS A 130 10.20 6.81 -3.58
N LEU A 131 9.36 6.68 -4.60
CA LEU A 131 8.60 5.46 -4.89
C LEU A 131 9.56 4.31 -5.18
N ARG A 132 9.51 3.25 -4.37
CA ARG A 132 10.30 2.03 -4.54
C ARG A 132 9.51 0.98 -5.30
N VAL A 133 8.24 0.84 -4.93
CA VAL A 133 7.34 -0.20 -5.43
C VAL A 133 5.94 0.37 -5.53
N LYS A 134 5.22 -0.02 -6.58
CA LYS A 134 3.80 0.26 -6.73
C LYS A 134 3.07 -1.01 -7.18
N GLN A 135 1.91 -1.25 -6.59
CA GLN A 135 1.05 -2.37 -6.94
C GLN A 135 -0.41 -1.93 -6.92
N THR A 136 -1.16 -2.27 -7.97
CA THR A 136 -2.59 -1.94 -8.10
C THR A 136 -3.42 -3.20 -7.93
N LEU A 137 -4.51 -3.07 -7.20
CA LEU A 137 -5.50 -4.11 -6.93
C LEU A 137 -6.81 -3.73 -7.59
N ARG A 138 -7.34 -4.67 -8.36
CA ARG A 138 -8.63 -4.55 -9.05
C ARG A 138 -9.45 -5.81 -8.87
N GLY A 139 -10.73 -5.73 -9.27
CA GLY A 139 -11.59 -6.91 -9.34
C GLY A 139 -12.17 -7.30 -7.99
N SER A 140 -12.82 -8.47 -7.93
CA SER A 140 -13.55 -8.90 -6.74
C SER A 140 -12.63 -9.01 -5.53
N PHE A 141 -13.14 -8.64 -4.35
CA PHE A 141 -12.45 -8.88 -3.09
C PHE A 141 -11.97 -10.31 -3.01
N LYS A 142 -12.80 -11.32 -3.34
CA LYS A 142 -12.46 -12.76 -3.22
C LYS A 142 -11.33 -13.23 -4.13
N LYS A 143 -11.12 -12.57 -5.27
CA LYS A 143 -10.11 -12.93 -6.27
C LYS A 143 -9.54 -11.63 -6.83
N PRO A 144 -8.69 -10.93 -6.04
CA PRO A 144 -8.12 -9.68 -6.49
C PRO A 144 -7.24 -9.95 -7.71
N LEU A 145 -7.42 -9.13 -8.74
CA LEU A 145 -6.48 -9.00 -9.82
C LEU A 145 -5.36 -8.10 -9.31
N VAL A 146 -4.21 -8.72 -9.14
CA VAL A 146 -3.01 -8.07 -8.64
C VAL A 146 -2.12 -7.78 -9.84
N GLU A 147 -1.98 -6.50 -10.19
CA GLU A 147 -1.04 -6.12 -11.25
C GLU A 147 0.38 -6.50 -10.83
N LYS A 148 1.18 -7.03 -11.78
CA LYS A 148 2.58 -7.38 -11.51
C LYS A 148 3.32 -6.12 -11.01
N PRO A 149 4.21 -6.26 -10.02
CA PRO A 149 4.97 -5.13 -9.50
C PRO A 149 5.70 -4.39 -10.62
N GLY A 150 5.40 -3.10 -10.80
CA GLY A 150 6.23 -2.22 -11.59
C GLY A 150 7.42 -1.79 -10.74
N ALA A 151 8.55 -2.51 -10.81
CA ALA A 151 9.79 -2.02 -10.22
C ALA A 151 10.27 -0.82 -11.05
N ILE A 152 10.04 0.40 -10.56
CA ILE A 152 10.65 1.59 -11.14
C ILE A 152 12.10 1.56 -10.68
N LYS A 153 12.98 0.91 -11.46
CA LYS A 153 14.42 1.09 -11.31
C LYS A 153 14.66 2.59 -11.33
N SER A 154 15.16 3.11 -10.22
CA SER A 154 15.56 4.50 -10.08
C SER A 154 16.22 4.96 -11.39
N LEU A 155 15.66 5.98 -12.02
CA LEU A 155 16.23 6.57 -13.25
C LEU A 155 17.66 7.10 -13.01
N SER A 156 18.13 7.11 -11.76
CA SER A 156 19.48 7.48 -11.35
C SER A 156 20.62 6.61 -11.90
N GLY A 157 20.33 5.44 -12.49
CA GLY A 157 21.38 4.57 -13.04
C GLY A 157 21.81 4.96 -14.47
N PRO A 158 20.99 4.63 -15.49
CA PRO A 158 21.38 4.83 -16.88
C PRO A 158 21.40 6.31 -17.29
N VAL A 159 20.44 7.11 -16.79
CA VAL A 159 20.29 8.52 -17.18
C VAL A 159 21.44 9.36 -16.60
N VAL A 160 21.83 9.12 -15.34
CA VAL A 160 22.99 9.81 -14.73
C VAL A 160 24.30 9.40 -15.40
N LYS A 161 24.46 8.14 -15.81
CA LYS A 161 25.62 7.71 -16.60
C LYS A 161 25.67 8.41 -17.95
N LEU A 162 24.54 8.53 -18.65
CA LEU A 162 24.45 9.26 -19.91
C LEU A 162 24.80 10.75 -19.73
N PHE A 163 24.27 11.42 -18.70
CA PHE A 163 24.62 12.82 -18.43
C PHE A 163 26.12 13.00 -18.15
N LYS A 164 26.72 12.16 -17.29
CA LYS A 164 28.17 12.20 -17.04
C LYS A 164 28.99 11.91 -18.29
N GLN A 165 28.51 11.03 -19.16
CA GLN A 165 29.21 10.68 -20.40
C GLN A 165 29.12 11.81 -21.43
N VAL A 166 27.99 12.54 -21.49
CA VAL A 166 27.83 13.73 -22.32
C VAL A 166 28.66 14.91 -21.78
N GLU A 167 28.72 15.10 -20.47
CA GLU A 167 29.58 16.12 -19.84
C GLU A 167 31.07 15.88 -20.15
N ASN A 168 31.51 14.62 -20.14
CA ASN A 168 32.87 14.25 -20.56
C ASN A 168 33.12 14.37 -22.08
N LEU A 169 32.07 14.41 -22.90
CA LEU A 169 32.17 14.61 -24.36
C LEU A 169 32.16 16.09 -24.74
N PHE A 170 31.72 16.98 -23.85
CA PHE A 170 31.74 18.43 -24.04
C PHE A 170 32.41 19.14 -22.84
N PRO A 171 33.73 18.98 -22.63
CA PRO A 171 34.47 19.75 -21.64
C PRO A 171 34.65 21.18 -22.16
N GLY A 172 33.59 21.99 -22.14
CA GLY A 172 33.64 23.39 -22.57
C GLY A 172 32.26 23.93 -22.95
N GLY A 173 31.59 24.57 -21.99
CA GLY A 173 30.36 25.31 -22.21
C GLY A 173 30.03 26.18 -21.01
N ALA A 174 30.79 27.27 -20.85
CA ALA A 174 30.38 28.47 -20.11
C ALA A 174 29.77 29.47 -21.10
#